data_AF-A0A373PPY9-F1
#
_entry.id   AF-A0A373PPY9-F1
#
_cell.length_a   1.000
_cell.length_b   1.000
_cell.length_c   1.000
_cell.angle_alpha   90.00
_cell.angle_beta   90.00
_cell.angle_gamma   90.00
#
_symmetry.space_group_name_H-M   'P 1'
#
loop_
_entity.id
_entity.type
_entity.pdbx_description
1 polymer ?
#
loop_
_entity_poly.entity_id
_entity_poly.type
_entity_poly.pdbx_seq_one_letter_code
_entity_poly.pdbx_strand_id
1 'polypeptide(L)'
;MLNDNEYIAIMSDNLAMLRAKAALTQAEIADVIGIPRTTYSAIENKKRKITFPVFVSLSKYFLSNKETIEIMKLLGLSEDALGQFFYIEKLIDKIPKNVETKKVAAFGGKRNSDNNEKNLKIEKAIKGIEK
;
A
#
# COMPACT_ATOMS: atom_id res chain seq x y z
N MET A 1 4.98 1.29 22.60
CA MET A 1 5.09 1.63 21.16
C MET A 1 3.72 1.52 20.56
N LEU A 2 3.31 2.48 19.71
CA LEU A 2 2.04 2.39 18.99
C LEU A 2 2.09 1.22 18.00
N ASN A 3 0.93 0.63 17.70
CA ASN A 3 0.79 -0.33 16.62
C ASN A 3 0.66 0.38 15.26
N ASP A 4 0.92 -0.34 14.17
CA ASP A 4 0.93 0.23 12.81
C ASP A 4 -0.40 0.92 12.42
N ASN A 5 -1.53 0.43 12.94
CA ASN A 5 -2.84 1.00 12.68
C ASN A 5 -3.09 2.31 13.42
N GLU A 6 -2.51 2.48 14.61
CA GLU A 6 -2.66 3.70 15.41
C GLU A 6 -1.96 4.89 14.73
N TYR A 7 -0.78 4.69 14.15
CA TYR A 7 -0.10 5.73 13.37
C TYR A 7 -0.95 6.23 12.19
N ILE A 8 -1.59 5.29 11.48
CA ILE A 8 -2.48 5.62 10.35
C ILE A 8 -3.72 6.37 10.83
N ALA A 9 -4.29 6.00 11.98
CA ALA A 9 -5.45 6.67 12.55
C ALA A 9 -5.11 8.13 12.93
N ILE A 10 -4.01 8.33 13.66
CA ILE A 10 -3.53 9.67 14.05
C ILE A 10 -3.30 10.53 12.82
N MET A 11 -2.58 10.02 11.81
CA MET A 11 -2.37 10.74 10.54
C MET A 11 -3.70 11.12 9.90
N SER A 12 -4.61 10.16 9.76
CA SER A 12 -5.93 10.37 9.17
C SER A 12 -6.69 11.49 9.88
N ASP A 13 -6.73 11.49 11.21
CA ASP A 13 -7.49 12.47 12.03
C ASP A 13 -6.96 13.89 11.89
N ASN A 14 -5.70 14.04 11.48
CA ASN A 14 -5.02 15.33 11.42
C ASN A 14 -4.74 15.83 9.99
N LEU A 15 -5.19 15.12 8.93
CA LEU A 15 -4.88 15.48 7.54
C LEU A 15 -5.28 16.90 7.16
N ALA A 16 -6.51 17.32 7.48
CA ALA A 16 -6.99 18.65 7.15
C ALA A 16 -6.15 19.75 7.82
N MET A 17 -5.76 19.53 9.08
CA MET A 17 -4.91 20.45 9.85
C MET A 17 -3.50 20.51 9.28
N LEU A 18 -2.86 19.36 9.04
CA LEU A 18 -1.51 19.27 8.47
C LEU A 18 -1.47 19.90 7.08
N ARG A 19 -2.47 19.64 6.23
CA ARG A 19 -2.60 20.24 4.91
C ARG A 19 -2.78 21.76 4.99
N ALA A 20 -3.66 22.24 5.86
CA ALA A 20 -3.87 23.68 6.05
C ALA A 20 -2.58 24.36 6.56
N LYS A 21 -1.84 23.71 7.47
CA LYS A 21 -0.55 24.19 7.96
C LYS A 21 0.50 24.26 6.85
N ALA A 22 0.50 23.32 5.92
CA ALA A 22 1.32 23.34 4.71
C ALA A 22 0.84 24.33 3.63
N ALA A 23 -0.26 25.06 3.88
CA ALA A 23 -0.88 26.00 2.94
C ALA A 23 -1.29 25.37 1.58
N LEU A 24 -1.68 24.08 1.58
CA LEU A 24 -2.07 23.36 0.37
C LEU A 24 -3.57 23.16 0.25
N THR A 25 -4.06 23.12 -0.97
CA THR A 25 -5.38 22.59 -1.34
C THR A 25 -5.39 21.06 -1.38
N GLN A 26 -6.58 20.46 -1.40
CA GLN A 26 -6.72 19.01 -1.57
C GLN A 26 -6.18 18.51 -2.92
N ALA A 27 -6.13 19.36 -3.95
CA ALA A 27 -5.60 18.99 -5.26
C ALA A 27 -4.07 18.92 -5.21
N GLU A 28 -3.42 19.97 -4.69
CA GLU A 28 -1.97 20.05 -4.65
C GLU A 28 -1.33 18.94 -3.81
N ILE A 29 -1.87 18.63 -2.63
CA ILE A 29 -1.34 17.52 -1.83
C ILE A 29 -1.56 16.16 -2.52
N ALA A 30 -2.68 16.00 -3.24
CA ALA A 30 -2.96 14.76 -3.97
C ALA A 30 -1.97 14.56 -5.12
N ASP A 31 -1.64 15.63 -5.84
CA ASP A 31 -0.64 15.63 -6.90
C ASP A 31 0.76 15.31 -6.33
N VAL A 32 1.13 15.92 -5.19
CA VAL A 32 2.41 15.69 -4.50
C VAL A 32 2.59 14.22 -4.10
N ILE A 33 1.55 13.58 -3.57
CA ILE A 33 1.63 12.17 -3.12
C ILE A 33 1.23 11.17 -4.22
N GLY A 34 0.91 11.65 -5.43
CA GLY A 34 0.65 10.81 -6.60
C GLY A 34 -0.68 10.05 -6.56
N ILE A 35 -1.75 10.66 -6.02
CA ILE A 35 -3.09 10.05 -6.01
C ILE A 35 -4.15 10.97 -6.61
N PRO A 36 -5.29 10.44 -7.10
CA PRO A 36 -6.38 11.29 -7.55
C PRO A 36 -6.92 12.20 -6.43
N ARG A 37 -7.20 13.47 -6.73
CA ARG A 37 -7.83 14.43 -5.79
C ARG A 37 -9.08 13.84 -5.12
N THR A 38 -9.92 13.13 -5.87
CA THR A 38 -11.14 12.49 -5.33
C THR A 38 -10.81 11.44 -4.27
N THR A 39 -9.69 10.72 -4.43
CA THR A 39 -9.19 9.78 -3.44
C THR A 39 -8.70 10.49 -2.19
N TYR A 40 -7.88 11.54 -2.33
CA TYR A 40 -7.46 12.34 -1.17
C TYR A 40 -8.66 12.94 -0.43
N SER A 41 -9.62 13.51 -1.17
CA SER A 41 -10.84 14.07 -0.59
C SER A 41 -11.67 13.04 0.18
N ALA A 42 -11.83 11.83 -0.35
CA ALA A 42 -12.52 10.75 0.35
C ALA A 42 -11.77 10.32 1.62
N ILE A 43 -10.44 10.32 1.59
CA ILE A 43 -9.59 10.00 2.75
C ILE A 43 -9.72 11.08 3.83
N GLU A 44 -9.51 12.36 3.49
CA GLU A 44 -9.57 13.49 4.42
C GLU A 44 -10.96 13.61 5.07
N ASN A 45 -12.02 13.29 4.32
CA ASN A 45 -13.40 13.24 4.81
C ASN A 45 -13.80 11.90 5.47
N LYS A 46 -12.84 11.02 5.79
CA LYS A 46 -13.08 9.72 6.48
C LYS A 46 -13.97 8.71 5.73
N LYS A 47 -14.27 8.96 4.47
CA LYS A 47 -15.03 8.05 3.60
C LYS A 47 -14.17 6.88 3.10
N ARG A 48 -12.85 7.02 3.15
CA ARG A 48 -11.88 5.99 2.73
C ARG A 48 -10.74 5.90 3.74
N LYS A 49 -10.31 4.68 4.08
CA LYS A 49 -9.11 4.45 4.89
C LYS A 49 -7.84 4.75 4.09
N ILE A 50 -6.82 5.30 4.75
CA ILE A 50 -5.49 5.48 4.17
C ILE A 50 -4.88 4.09 3.91
N THR A 51 -4.35 3.89 2.71
CA THR A 51 -3.54 2.70 2.40
C THR A 51 -2.10 2.92 2.84
N PHE A 52 -1.37 1.85 3.12
CA PHE A 52 0.02 1.95 3.59
C PHE A 52 0.94 2.79 2.67
N PRO A 53 0.92 2.64 1.33
CA PRO A 53 1.74 3.49 0.46
C PRO A 53 1.39 4.98 0.58
N VAL A 54 0.10 5.31 0.66
CA VAL A 54 -0.36 6.71 0.83
C VAL A 54 0.08 7.25 2.19
N PHE A 55 0.02 6.44 3.25
CA PHE A 55 0.52 6.80 4.56
C PHE A 55 2.02 7.13 4.54
N VAL A 56 2.82 6.30 3.87
CA VAL A 56 4.28 6.53 3.76
C VAL A 56 4.57 7.81 2.99
N SER A 57 3.91 8.04 1.85
CA SER A 57 4.08 9.27 1.05
C SER A 57 3.70 10.53 1.84
N LEU A 58 2.56 10.52 2.52
CA LEU A 58 2.12 11.62 3.38
C LEU A 58 3.10 11.86 4.52
N SER A 59 3.57 10.79 5.18
CA SER A 59 4.52 10.88 6.29
C SER A 59 5.82 11.54 5.85
N LYS A 60 6.38 11.11 4.70
CA LYS A 60 7.59 11.71 4.15
C LYS A 60 7.39 13.17 3.75
N TYR A 61 6.27 13.49 3.10
CA TYR A 61 5.95 14.86 2.76
C TYR A 61 5.91 15.76 4.01
N PHE A 62 5.09 15.41 5.01
CA PHE A 62 4.91 16.25 6.19
C PHE A 62 6.15 16.32 7.10
N LEU A 63 6.99 15.28 7.15
CA LEU A 63 8.27 15.32 7.85
C LEU A 63 9.30 16.21 7.13
N SER A 64 9.23 16.29 5.80
CA SER A 64 10.13 17.15 5.00
C SER A 64 9.71 18.62 4.95
N ASN A 65 8.45 18.92 5.26
CA ASN A 65 7.90 20.27 5.23
C ASN A 65 8.10 20.96 6.59
N LYS A 66 8.82 22.09 6.58
CA LYS A 66 9.18 22.88 7.76
C LYS A 66 7.97 23.37 8.56
N GLU A 67 6.83 23.61 7.90
CA GLU A 67 5.62 24.09 8.56
C GLU A 67 4.90 22.98 9.34
N THR A 68 5.06 21.73 8.92
CA THR A 68 4.34 20.58 9.51
C THR A 68 5.19 19.71 10.41
N ILE A 69 6.53 19.78 10.31
CA ILE A 69 7.44 18.89 11.06
C ILE A 69 7.24 18.96 12.58
N GLU A 70 7.02 20.14 13.15
CA GLU A 70 6.79 20.28 14.59
C GLU A 70 5.42 19.72 15.01
N ILE A 71 4.39 19.89 14.18
CA ILE A 71 3.07 19.27 14.43
C ILE A 71 3.18 17.75 14.37
N MET A 72 3.90 17.22 13.38
CA MET A 72 4.15 15.78 13.28
C MET A 72 4.81 15.22 14.55
N LYS A 73 5.81 15.92 15.11
CA LYS A 73 6.43 15.53 16.39
C LYS A 73 5.43 15.56 17.54
N LEU A 74 4.61 16.61 17.67
CA LEU A 74 3.59 16.73 18.72
C LEU A 74 2.53 15.61 18.65
N LEU A 75 2.21 15.15 17.44
CA LEU A 75 1.30 14.03 17.20
C LEU A 75 1.94 12.65 17.42
N GLY A 76 3.23 12.57 17.79
CA GLY A 76 3.96 11.32 17.93
C GLY A 76 4.35 10.66 16.60
N LEU A 77 4.31 11.42 15.50
CA LEU A 77 4.63 11.00 14.14
C LEU A 77 6.02 11.46 13.70
N SER A 78 7.01 11.46 14.60
CA SER A 78 8.39 11.87 14.31
C SER A 78 9.12 10.88 13.40
N GLU A 79 10.26 11.30 12.83
CA GLU A 79 11.10 10.40 12.02
C GLU A 79 11.62 9.21 12.84
N ASP A 80 11.94 9.40 14.11
CA ASP A 80 12.33 8.31 15.01
C ASP A 80 11.20 7.29 15.19
N ALA A 81 9.96 7.76 15.36
CA ALA A 81 8.79 6.91 15.53
C ALA A 81 8.42 6.17 14.24
N LEU A 82 8.52 6.85 13.09
CA LEU A 82 8.11 6.33 11.80
C LEU A 82 9.22 5.62 11.02
N GLY A 83 10.47 5.68 11.50
CA GLY A 83 11.64 5.19 10.77
C GLY A 83 11.49 3.74 10.32
N GLN A 84 10.83 2.89 11.09
CA GLN A 84 10.54 1.49 10.72
C GLN A 84 9.77 1.31 9.41
N PHE A 85 9.00 2.31 8.97
CA PHE A 85 8.21 2.26 7.74
C PHE A 85 9.03 2.69 6.50
N PHE A 86 10.22 3.26 6.69
CA PHE A 86 11.01 3.85 5.61
C PHE A 86 12.19 2.97 5.16
N TYR A 87 12.64 2.03 5.99
CA TYR A 87 13.77 1.16 5.69
C TYR A 87 13.30 -0.24 5.30
N ILE A 88 13.66 -0.67 4.09
CA ILE A 88 13.28 -1.98 3.55
C ILE A 88 13.86 -3.10 4.42
N GLU A 89 15.07 -2.94 4.95
CA GLU A 89 15.73 -3.91 5.82
C GLU A 89 14.89 -4.20 7.07
N LYS A 90 14.33 -3.16 7.68
CA LYS A 90 13.44 -3.29 8.85
C LYS A 90 12.09 -3.92 8.49
N LEU A 91 11.64 -3.77 7.25
CA LEU A 91 10.41 -4.39 6.76
C LEU A 91 10.63 -5.88 6.46
N ILE A 92 11.79 -6.26 5.93
CA ILE A 92 12.15 -7.66 5.64
C ILE A 92 12.12 -8.50 6.92
N ASP A 93 12.57 -7.96 8.04
CA ASP A 93 12.55 -8.65 9.33
C ASP A 93 11.14 -8.92 9.85
N LYS A 94 10.13 -8.16 9.39
CA LYS A 94 8.70 -8.37 9.70
C LYS A 94 8.01 -9.31 8.72
N ILE A 95 8.61 -9.62 7.57
CA ILE A 95 8.03 -10.58 6.62
C ILE A 95 8.18 -11.98 7.22
N PRO A 96 7.08 -12.73 7.42
CA PRO A 96 7.18 -14.11 7.89
C PRO A 96 7.99 -14.92 6.88
N LYS A 97 9.16 -15.42 7.31
CA LYS A 97 10.11 -16.15 6.46
C LYS A 97 9.57 -17.49 5.93
N ASN A 98 8.45 -17.97 6.47
CA ASN A 98 7.72 -19.14 6.00
C ASN A 98 6.24 -18.78 5.77
N VAL A 99 5.94 -18.21 4.61
CA VAL A 99 4.56 -18.26 4.11
C VAL A 99 4.37 -19.63 3.47
N GLU A 100 3.82 -20.59 4.21
CA GLU A 100 3.17 -21.72 3.56
C GLU A 100 2.10 -21.13 2.64
N THR A 101 2.33 -21.21 1.33
CA THR A 101 1.31 -20.85 0.35
C THR A 101 0.15 -21.83 0.52
N LYS A 102 -0.85 -21.47 1.33
CA LYS A 102 -2.14 -22.14 1.27
C LYS A 102 -2.65 -21.93 -0.15
N LYS A 103 -2.66 -22.99 -0.96
CA LYS A 103 -3.43 -23.05 -2.21
C LYS A 103 -4.90 -22.82 -1.84
N VAL A 104 -5.32 -21.56 -1.82
CA VAL A 104 -6.74 -21.22 -1.75
C VAL A 104 -7.26 -21.19 -3.17
N ALA A 105 -8.32 -21.97 -3.44
CA ALA A 105 -8.98 -21.96 -4.73
C ALA A 105 -9.45 -20.53 -5.01
N ALA A 106 -9.02 -19.97 -6.15
CA ALA A 106 -9.52 -18.70 -6.62
C ALA A 106 -11.05 -18.79 -6.78
N PHE A 107 -11.74 -17.74 -6.33
CA PHE A 107 -13.14 -17.52 -6.66
C PHE A 107 -13.28 -17.48 -8.19
N GLY A 108 -13.87 -18.53 -8.76
CA GLY A 108 -14.26 -18.55 -10.18
C GLY A 108 -13.83 -19.79 -10.95
N GLY A 109 -14.76 -20.73 -11.11
CA GLY A 109 -14.83 -21.61 -12.29
C GLY A 109 -14.08 -22.94 -12.22
N LYS A 110 -14.85 -24.03 -12.08
CA LYS A 110 -14.46 -25.35 -12.62
C LYS A 110 -14.07 -25.17 -14.09
N ARG A 111 -12.79 -25.32 -14.43
CA ARG A 111 -12.30 -25.72 -15.76
C ARG A 111 -10.79 -25.95 -15.74
N ASN A 112 -10.37 -27.21 -15.50
CA ASN A 112 -9.11 -27.74 -16.04
C ASN A 112 -9.03 -29.28 -15.85
N SER A 113 -9.90 -30.05 -16.52
CA SER A 113 -9.66 -31.47 -16.80
C SER A 113 -9.36 -31.71 -18.29
N ASP A 114 -9.89 -30.87 -19.19
CA ASP A 114 -9.91 -31.19 -20.62
C ASP A 114 -8.70 -30.65 -21.41
N ASN A 115 -7.93 -29.72 -20.83
CA ASN A 115 -6.77 -29.14 -21.52
C ASN A 115 -5.55 -30.07 -21.50
N ASN A 116 -5.39 -30.91 -20.47
CA ASN A 116 -4.26 -31.83 -20.41
C ASN A 116 -4.38 -32.97 -21.43
N GLU A 117 -5.59 -33.46 -21.67
CA GLU A 117 -5.83 -34.55 -22.62
C GLU A 117 -5.70 -34.08 -24.08
N LYS A 118 -6.16 -32.86 -24.39
CA LYS A 118 -5.99 -32.25 -25.71
C LYS A 118 -4.52 -31.94 -26.00
N ASN A 119 -3.78 -31.39 -25.04
CA ASN A 119 -2.34 -31.13 -25.21
C ASN A 119 -1.54 -32.42 -25.38
N LEU A 120 -1.88 -33.50 -24.66
CA LEU A 120 -1.23 -34.80 -24.82
C LEU A 120 -1.52 -35.44 -26.19
N LYS A 121 -2.73 -35.25 -26.74
CA LYS A 121 -3.06 -35.71 -28.10
C LYS A 121 -2.33 -34.89 -29.18
N ILE A 122 -2.19 -33.58 -29.00
CA ILE A 122 -1.45 -32.70 -29.92
C ILE A 122 0.05 -33.05 -29.92
N GLU A 123 0.68 -33.22 -28.75
CA GLU A 123 2.10 -33.61 -28.68
C GLU A 123 2.37 -34.98 -29.32
N LYS A 124 1.48 -35.96 -29.12
CA LYS A 124 1.58 -37.27 -29.76
C LYS A 124 1.44 -37.18 -31.28
N ALA A 125 0.55 -36.31 -31.77
CA ALA A 125 0.37 -36.10 -33.21
C ALA A 125 1.61 -35.43 -33.85
N ILE A 126 2.19 -34.42 -33.19
CA ILE A 126 3.41 -33.74 -33.67
C ILE A 126 4.60 -34.72 -33.72
N LYS A 127 4.83 -35.51 -32.65
CA LYS A 127 5.90 -36.52 -32.62
C LYS A 127 5.71 -37.66 -33.63
N GLY A 128 4.48 -37.92 -34.07
CA GLY A 128 4.17 -38.93 -35.08
C GLY A 128 4.37 -38.47 -36.53
N ILE A 129 4.52 -37.17 -36.77
CA ILE A 129 4.73 -36.59 -38.11
C ILE A 129 6.23 -36.45 -38.42
N GLU A 130 7.09 -36.39 -37.39
CA GLU A 130 8.56 -36.29 -37.54
C GLU A 130 9.27 -37.65 -37.72
N LYS A 131 8.58 -38.68 -38.24
CA LYS A 131 9.20 -39.96 -38.66
C LYS A 131 8.77 -40.39 -40.05
#